data_AF-A0A6B3NRN9-F1
#
_entry.id   AF-A0A6B3NRN9-F1
#
_cell.length_a   1.000
_cell.length_b   1.000
_cell.length_c   1.000
_cell.angle_alpha   90.00
_cell.angle_beta   90.00
_cell.angle_gamma   90.00
#
_symmetry.space_group_name_H-M   'P 1'
#
loop_
_entity.id
_entity.type
_entity.pdbx_description
1 polymer ?
#
loop_
_entity_poly.entity_id
_entity_poly.type
_entity_poly.pdbx_seq_one_letter_code
_entity_poly.pdbx_strand_id
1 'polypeptide(L)'
;MMFMRPVLHELPYLENWRWLSRRIRCALEPDEPRLIEHYLAEGRYLVCCTETCAWTVALTSFRLLLDTACDRMLPWHWRCLCLDQAWKPLLQLRKLDGGEHGQRWQPFALQLANCTLLPSISFAELMQGLDDE
;
A
#
# COMPACT_ATOMS: atom_id res chain seq x y z
N MET A 1 25.47 -2.66 -32.36
CA MET A 1 25.92 -2.86 -30.98
C MET A 1 24.70 -2.81 -30.07
N MET A 2 24.30 -3.95 -29.51
CA MET A 2 23.27 -4.02 -28.47
C MET A 2 23.85 -3.39 -27.20
N PHE A 3 23.38 -2.20 -26.82
CA PHE A 3 23.67 -1.63 -25.52
C PHE A 3 22.96 -2.47 -24.45
N MET A 4 23.67 -3.41 -23.82
CA MET A 4 23.20 -4.03 -22.58
C MET A 4 23.33 -3.03 -21.43
N ARG A 5 22.36 -2.12 -21.27
CA ARG A 5 22.08 -1.31 -20.05
C ARG A 5 20.58 -0.98 -20.09
N PRO A 6 19.75 -1.40 -19.10
CA PRO A 6 19.74 -0.78 -17.76
C PRO A 6 19.38 -1.69 -16.55
N VAL A 7 19.26 -3.01 -16.71
CA VAL A 7 18.71 -3.91 -15.65
C VAL A 7 19.40 -3.74 -14.28
N LEU A 8 20.73 -3.60 -14.26
CA LEU A 8 21.48 -3.45 -13.00
C LEU A 8 21.23 -2.13 -12.25
N HIS A 9 20.85 -1.05 -12.95
CA HIS A 9 20.52 0.23 -12.31
C HIS A 9 19.10 0.25 -11.74
N GLU A 10 18.19 -0.55 -12.29
CA GLU A 10 16.81 -0.68 -11.80
C GLU A 10 16.73 -1.53 -10.52
N LEU A 11 17.62 -2.53 -10.39
CA LEU A 11 17.62 -3.48 -9.28
C LEU A 11 17.66 -2.80 -7.90
N PRO A 12 18.56 -1.85 -7.60
CA PRO A 12 18.60 -1.21 -6.28
C PRO A 12 17.31 -0.45 -5.93
N TYR A 13 16.72 0.27 -6.88
CA TYR A 13 15.46 1.01 -6.64
C TYR A 13 14.29 0.05 -6.42
N LEU A 14 14.20 -1.00 -7.25
CA LEU A 14 13.15 -1.99 -7.16
C LEU A 14 13.25 -2.82 -5.87
N GLU A 15 14.46 -3.20 -5.48
CA GLU A 15 14.73 -3.92 -4.22
C GLU A 15 14.41 -3.05 -3.00
N ASN A 16 14.84 -1.79 -2.99
CA ASN A 16 14.51 -0.85 -1.92
C ASN A 16 12.99 -0.70 -1.77
N TRP A 17 12.29 -0.46 -2.88
CA TRP A 17 10.84 -0.30 -2.87
C TRP A 17 10.09 -1.57 -2.44
N ARG A 18 10.57 -2.75 -2.85
CA ARG A 18 10.04 -4.05 -2.38
C ARG A 18 10.31 -4.29 -0.90
N TRP A 19 11.47 -3.89 -0.40
CA TRP A 19 11.80 -4.02 1.02
C TRP A 19 10.91 -3.12 1.89
N LEU A 20 10.68 -1.87 1.46
CA LEU A 20 9.72 -0.97 2.09
C LEU A 20 8.29 -1.54 2.05
N SER A 21 7.89 -2.13 0.92
CA SER A 21 6.60 -2.81 0.80
C SER A 21 6.45 -3.95 1.83
N ARG A 22 7.51 -4.74 2.04
CA ARG A 22 7.50 -5.80 3.05
C ARG A 22 7.40 -5.24 4.47
N ARG A 23 8.12 -4.16 4.80
CA ARG A 23 8.01 -3.50 6.11
C ARG A 23 6.59 -3.04 6.40
N ILE A 24 5.91 -2.48 5.39
CA ILE A 24 4.51 -2.07 5.49
C ILE A 24 3.59 -3.28 5.68
N ARG A 25 3.71 -4.29 4.79
CA ARG A 25 2.81 -5.45 4.80
C ARG A 25 2.87 -6.24 6.10
N CYS A 26 4.05 -6.30 6.72
CA CYS A 26 4.30 -7.01 7.96
C CYS A 26 4.26 -6.12 9.21
N ALA A 27 3.94 -4.83 9.08
CA ALA A 27 3.94 -3.86 10.18
C ALA A 27 5.22 -3.93 11.04
N LEU A 28 6.41 -3.96 10.41
CA LEU A 28 7.67 -4.16 11.13
C LEU A 28 8.02 -2.98 12.06
N GLU A 29 7.60 -1.77 11.71
CA GLU A 29 7.76 -0.54 12.50
C GLU A 29 6.42 0.24 12.49
N PRO A 30 5.39 -0.25 13.19
CA PRO A 30 4.04 0.30 13.10
C PRO A 30 3.92 1.70 13.73
N ASP A 31 4.88 2.07 14.56
CA ASP A 31 4.94 3.37 15.23
C ASP A 31 5.72 4.42 14.42
N GLU A 32 6.20 4.05 13.23
CA GLU A 32 6.90 4.95 12.30
C GLU A 32 6.01 5.26 11.08
N PRO A 33 5.05 6.22 11.20
CA PRO A 33 4.09 6.50 10.14
C PRO A 33 4.74 7.05 8.86
N ARG A 34 5.94 7.64 8.97
CA ARG A 34 6.69 8.17 7.81
C ARG A 34 7.12 7.07 6.84
N LEU A 35 7.12 5.80 7.28
CA LEU A 35 7.42 4.65 6.42
C LEU A 35 6.52 4.60 5.18
N ILE A 36 5.23 4.89 5.31
CA ILE A 36 4.29 4.87 4.18
C ILE A 36 4.62 6.01 3.20
N GLU A 37 4.92 7.20 3.72
CA GLU A 37 5.27 8.34 2.88
C GLU A 37 6.58 8.12 2.14
N HIS A 38 7.56 7.53 2.82
CA HIS A 38 8.83 7.13 2.24
C HIS A 38 8.63 6.09 1.13
N TYR A 39 7.85 5.03 1.38
CA TYR A 39 7.49 4.04 0.35
C TYR A 39 6.84 4.66 -0.89
N LEU A 40 5.90 5.59 -0.70
CA LEU A 40 5.24 6.28 -1.81
C LEU A 40 6.21 7.24 -2.55
N ALA A 41 7.19 7.81 -1.85
CA ALA A 41 8.24 8.63 -2.46
C ALA A 41 9.22 7.79 -3.29
N GLU A 42 9.69 6.67 -2.74
CA GLU A 42 10.53 5.71 -3.46
C GLU A 42 9.82 5.14 -4.68
N GLY A 43 8.50 4.92 -4.62
CA GLY A 43 7.71 4.56 -5.80
C GLY A 43 7.77 5.62 -6.91
N ARG A 44 7.75 6.91 -6.57
CA ARG A 44 7.92 7.99 -7.57
C ARG A 44 9.33 7.98 -8.15
N TYR A 45 10.35 7.80 -7.33
CA TYR A 45 11.73 7.68 -7.81
C TYR A 45 11.91 6.46 -8.73
N LEU A 46 11.32 5.31 -8.38
CA LEU A 46 11.32 4.12 -9.23
C LEU A 46 10.75 4.42 -10.62
N VAL A 47 9.60 5.10 -10.69
CA VAL A 47 9.00 5.50 -11.98
C VAL A 47 9.89 6.49 -12.74
N CYS A 48 10.50 7.46 -12.05
CA CYS A 48 11.34 8.46 -12.71
C CYS A 48 12.69 7.93 -13.19
N CYS A 49 13.25 6.93 -12.51
CA CYS A 49 14.62 6.46 -12.71
C CYS A 49 14.71 5.12 -13.47
N THR A 50 13.58 4.49 -13.80
CA THR A 50 13.52 3.17 -14.46
C THR A 50 12.41 3.12 -15.50
N GLU A 51 12.31 2.03 -16.27
CA GLU A 51 11.19 1.82 -17.21
C GLU A 51 9.90 1.31 -16.52
N THR A 52 9.87 1.30 -15.19
CA THR A 52 8.72 0.79 -14.43
C THR A 52 7.46 1.64 -14.68
N CYS A 53 6.39 1.00 -15.13
CA CYS A 53 5.12 1.66 -15.41
C CYS A 53 4.51 2.36 -14.17
N ALA A 54 4.23 3.65 -14.30
CA ALA A 54 3.62 4.48 -13.24
C ALA A 54 2.29 3.91 -12.73
N TRP A 55 1.46 3.39 -13.63
CA TRP A 55 0.20 2.75 -13.28
C TRP A 55 0.43 1.52 -12.39
N THR A 56 1.41 0.69 -12.74
CA THR A 56 1.75 -0.51 -11.97
C THR A 56 2.22 -0.15 -10.57
N VAL A 57 3.07 0.87 -10.43
CA VAL A 57 3.56 1.34 -9.11
C VAL A 57 2.41 1.88 -8.27
N ALA A 58 1.56 2.74 -8.82
CA ALA A 58 0.42 3.31 -8.10
C ALA A 58 -0.59 2.21 -7.70
N LEU A 59 -0.91 1.28 -8.60
CA LEU A 59 -1.85 0.18 -8.31
C LEU A 59 -1.30 -0.78 -7.26
N THR A 60 -0.02 -1.12 -7.34
CA THR A 60 0.64 -1.97 -6.35
C THR A 60 0.65 -1.30 -4.98
N SER A 61 0.94 0.00 -4.95
CA SER A 61 0.93 0.80 -3.70
C SER A 61 -0.47 0.85 -3.08
N PHE A 62 -1.50 1.08 -3.90
CA PHE A 62 -2.89 1.08 -3.44
C PHE A 62 -3.27 -0.27 -2.82
N ARG A 63 -3.00 -1.37 -3.54
CA ARG A 63 -3.30 -2.73 -3.07
C ARG A 63 -2.55 -3.06 -1.80
N LEU A 64 -1.25 -2.75 -1.74
CA LEU A 64 -0.45 -2.95 -0.53
C LEU A 64 -1.11 -2.30 0.70
N LEU A 65 -1.48 -1.03 0.59
CA LEU A 65 -2.08 -0.31 1.72
C LEU A 65 -3.45 -0.86 2.08
N LEU A 66 -4.30 -1.17 1.10
CA LEU A 66 -5.63 -1.71 1.35
C LEU A 66 -5.57 -3.12 1.94
N ASP A 67 -4.73 -4.00 1.40
CA ASP A 67 -4.54 -5.37 1.90
C ASP A 67 -3.95 -5.37 3.32
N THR A 68 -3.01 -4.45 3.61
CA THR A 68 -2.44 -4.28 4.94
C THR A 68 -3.47 -3.74 5.92
N ALA A 69 -4.31 -2.79 5.52
CA ALA A 69 -5.39 -2.27 6.35
C ALA A 69 -6.42 -3.36 6.72
N CYS A 70 -6.75 -4.23 5.78
CA CYS A 70 -7.69 -5.33 5.97
C CYS A 70 -7.13 -6.51 6.79
N ASP A 71 -5.82 -6.56 7.04
CA ASP A 71 -5.20 -7.66 7.77
C ASP A 71 -5.45 -7.56 9.28
N ARG A 72 -6.34 -8.41 9.79
CA ARG A 72 -6.74 -8.43 11.21
C ARG A 72 -5.62 -8.82 12.17
N MET A 73 -4.54 -9.44 11.68
CA MET A 73 -3.40 -9.85 12.50
C MET A 73 -2.46 -8.68 12.81
N LEU A 74 -2.64 -7.53 12.13
CA LEU A 74 -1.81 -6.36 12.34
C LEU A 74 -2.37 -5.42 13.41
N PRO A 75 -1.52 -4.57 14.03
CA PRO A 75 -1.96 -3.57 14.99
C PRO A 75 -3.04 -2.64 14.40
N TRP A 76 -4.08 -2.35 15.19
CA TRP A 76 -5.22 -1.54 14.75
C TRP A 76 -4.81 -0.16 14.22
N HIS A 77 -3.88 0.53 14.90
CA HIS A 77 -3.42 1.85 14.48
C HIS A 77 -2.71 1.82 13.13
N TRP A 78 -1.88 0.79 12.88
CA TRP A 78 -1.20 0.61 11.60
C TRP A 78 -2.18 0.38 10.45
N ARG A 79 -3.22 -0.41 10.72
CA ARG A 79 -4.29 -0.68 9.75
C ARG A 79 -5.06 0.59 9.39
N CYS A 80 -5.43 1.38 10.39
CA CYS A 80 -6.07 2.69 10.18
C CYS A 80 -5.17 3.61 9.35
N LEU A 81 -3.90 3.71 9.71
CA LEU A 81 -2.95 4.54 8.99
C LEU A 81 -2.80 4.10 7.52
N CYS A 82 -2.72 2.80 7.24
CA CYS A 82 -2.66 2.31 5.85
C CYS A 82 -3.91 2.70 5.06
N LEU A 83 -5.11 2.57 5.65
CA LEU A 83 -6.36 2.98 5.03
C LEU A 83 -6.39 4.49 4.76
N ASP A 84 -6.00 5.30 5.74
CA ASP A 84 -5.94 6.77 5.66
C ASP A 84 -4.95 7.26 4.60
N GLN A 85 -3.95 6.45 4.23
CA GLN A 85 -2.96 6.80 3.22
C GLN A 85 -3.29 6.23 1.83
N ALA A 86 -4.22 5.28 1.72
CA ALA A 86 -4.57 4.60 0.47
C ALA A 86 -5.19 5.52 -0.60
N TRP A 87 -5.76 6.67 -0.20
CA TRP A 87 -6.26 7.66 -1.17
C TRP A 87 -5.14 8.28 -2.01
N LYS A 88 -3.89 8.36 -1.50
CA LYS A 88 -2.75 8.96 -2.22
C LYS A 88 -2.45 8.21 -3.53
N PRO A 89 -2.21 6.88 -3.52
CA PRO A 89 -2.02 6.12 -4.77
C PRO A 89 -3.31 6.04 -5.61
N LEU A 90 -4.50 6.03 -5.00
CA LEU A 90 -5.76 6.09 -5.76
C LEU A 90 -5.89 7.40 -6.56
N LEU A 91 -5.51 8.54 -5.97
CA LEU A 91 -5.48 9.82 -6.66
C LEU A 91 -4.46 9.81 -7.81
N GLN A 92 -3.32 9.13 -7.65
CA GLN A 92 -2.36 8.94 -8.74
C GLN A 92 -2.96 8.10 -9.87
N LEU A 93 -3.65 7.00 -9.57
CA LEU A 93 -4.36 6.20 -10.58
C LEU A 93 -5.37 7.05 -11.36
N ARG A 94 -6.17 7.87 -10.67
CA ARG A 94 -7.11 8.79 -11.32
C ARG A 94 -6.40 9.74 -12.28
N LYS A 95 -5.29 10.34 -11.87
CA LYS A 95 -4.50 11.25 -12.72
C LYS A 95 -3.93 10.53 -13.96
N LEU A 96 -3.43 9.32 -13.77
CA LEU A 96 -2.87 8.49 -14.85
C LEU A 96 -3.93 7.97 -15.84
N ASP A 97 -5.20 7.90 -15.41
CA ASP A 97 -6.33 7.45 -16.23
C ASP A 97 -7.05 8.58 -16.99
N GLY A 98 -6.48 9.78 -17.03
CA GLY A 98 -7.12 10.94 -17.67
C GLY A 98 -8.12 11.70 -16.78
N GLY A 99 -8.02 11.55 -15.46
CA GLY A 99 -8.80 12.34 -14.51
C GLY A 99 -10.24 11.87 -14.37
N GLU A 100 -11.19 12.80 -14.52
CA GLU A 100 -12.63 12.53 -14.36
C GLU A 100 -13.23 11.66 -15.47
N HIS A 101 -12.61 11.68 -16.66
CA HIS A 101 -13.04 10.87 -17.80
C HIS A 101 -12.51 9.43 -17.75
N GLY A 102 -11.56 9.16 -16.85
CA GLY A 102 -11.02 7.82 -16.61
C GLY A 102 -12.01 6.89 -15.94
N GLN A 103 -12.08 5.65 -16.41
CA GLN A 103 -12.97 4.61 -15.87
C GLN A 103 -12.22 3.49 -15.15
N ARG A 104 -10.93 3.27 -15.45
CA ARG A 104 -10.13 2.15 -14.92
C ARG A 104 -9.84 2.30 -13.43
N TRP A 105 -9.80 3.53 -12.90
CA TRP A 105 -9.55 3.77 -11.47
C TRP A 105 -10.81 3.64 -10.58
N GLN A 106 -12.01 3.76 -11.16
CA GLN A 106 -13.27 3.83 -10.41
C GLN A 106 -13.55 2.57 -9.56
N PRO A 107 -13.29 1.33 -10.02
CA PRO A 107 -13.48 0.16 -9.18
C PRO A 107 -12.64 0.19 -7.89
N PHE A 108 -11.42 0.75 -7.95
CA PHE A 108 -10.56 0.89 -6.78
C PHE A 108 -11.07 1.97 -5.81
N ALA A 109 -11.71 3.02 -6.33
CA ALA A 109 -12.37 4.03 -5.50
C ALA A 109 -13.57 3.43 -4.75
N LEU A 110 -14.36 2.60 -5.43
CA LEU A 110 -15.45 1.85 -4.79
C LEU A 110 -14.93 0.88 -3.74
N GLN A 111 -13.81 0.19 -3.99
CA GLN A 111 -13.17 -0.67 -2.99
C GLN A 111 -12.75 0.11 -1.75
N LEU A 112 -12.10 1.26 -1.92
CA LEU A 112 -11.68 2.10 -0.80
C LEU A 112 -12.89 2.66 -0.01
N ALA A 113 -13.90 3.15 -0.72
CA ALA A 113 -15.10 3.74 -0.11
C ALA A 113 -15.92 2.72 0.71
N ASN A 114 -15.92 1.45 0.28
CA ASN A 114 -16.63 0.37 0.97
C ASN A 114 -15.74 -0.41 1.94
N CYS A 115 -14.46 -0.04 2.09
CA CYS A 115 -13.55 -0.73 3.00
C CYS A 115 -13.97 -0.46 4.45
N THR A 116 -14.31 -1.53 5.18
CA THR A 116 -14.68 -1.47 6.60
C THR A 116 -13.66 -2.26 7.40
N LEU A 117 -13.01 -1.61 8.37
CA LEU A 117 -12.04 -2.27 9.23
C LEU A 117 -12.75 -3.06 10.34
N LEU A 118 -12.57 -4.38 10.32
CA LEU A 118 -13.00 -5.26 11.41
C LEU A 118 -12.03 -5.18 12.58
N PRO A 119 -12.49 -5.26 13.85
CA PRO A 119 -11.61 -5.24 15.00
C PRO A 119 -10.61 -6.40 14.96
N SER A 120 -9.41 -6.18 15.51
CA SER A 120 -8.35 -7.20 15.52
C SER A 120 -8.73 -8.42 16.36
N ILE A 121 -9.53 -8.23 17.42
CA ILE A 121 -10.10 -9.29 18.27
C ILE A 121 -11.62 -9.26 18.12
N SER A 122 -12.25 -10.42 18.01
CA SER A 122 -13.71 -10.53 17.96
C SER A 122 -14.33 -10.36 19.35
N PHE A 123 -15.61 -9.96 19.40
CA PHE A 123 -16.33 -9.87 20.67
C PHE A 123 -16.38 -11.22 21.42
N ALA A 124 -16.50 -12.34 20.69
CA ALA A 124 -16.51 -13.67 21.30
C ALA A 124 -15.20 -14.02 22.00
N GLU A 125 -14.05 -13.66 21.40
CA GLU A 125 -12.73 -13.87 22.01
C GLU A 125 -12.51 -12.97 23.23
N LEU A 126 -13.09 -11.76 23.26
CA LEU A 126 -13.04 -10.89 24.44
C LEU A 126 -13.83 -11.47 25.63
N MET A 127 -14.92 -12.19 25.37
CA MET A 127 -15.77 -12.77 26.41
C MET A 127 -15.21 -14.06 27.02
N GLN A 128 -14.27 -14.74 26.35
CA GLN A 128 -13.68 -15.99 26.85
C GLN A 128 -12.90 -15.81 28.16
N GLY A 129 -12.41 -14.61 28.47
CA GLY A 129 -11.71 -14.33 29.73
C GLY A 129 -12.63 -14.08 30.93
N LEU A 130 -13.96 -14.12 30.76
CA LEU A 130 -14.94 -13.86 31.82
C LEU A 130 -15.58 -15.13 32.39
N ASP A 131 -15.42 -16.27 31.73
CA ASP A 131 -16.03 -17.55 32.14
C ASP A 131 -15.08 -18.41 33.03
N ASP A 132 -13.87 -17.91 33.32
CA ASP A 132 -12.81 -18.61 34.10
C ASP A 132 -12.72 -18.17 35.59
N GLU A 133 -13.69 -17.39 36.11
CA GLU A 133 -13.86 -17.06 37.56
C GLU A 133 -15.10 -17.72 38.17
#